data_AF-A0AAD9JY97-F1
#
_entry.id   AF-A0AAD9JY97-F1
#
_cell.length_a   1.000
_cell.length_b   1.000
_cell.length_c   1.000
_cell.angle_alpha   90.00
_cell.angle_beta   90.00
_cell.angle_gamma   90.00
#
_symmetry.space_group_name_H-M   'P 1'
#
loop_
_entity.id
_entity.type
_entity.pdbx_description
1 polymer ?
#
loop_
_entity_poly.entity_id
_entity_poly.type
_entity_poly.pdbx_seq_one_letter_code
_entity_poly.pdbx_strand_id
1 'polypeptide(L)'
;MMTVAEVCLLAIVICNTVILQICLGADTELPVHSIYLKQCAVWQNISESLEKEPNVDLKCVKNNECSGVDCIGKYSYQGILSALMSFEKEFCIGLIVEACNKPTNIHMYIVTFSSNGNSTAETDIVVNGDQVVPIIGAEFNVMGSVARGYVDIKMHHAVIKGQPHIFLSAFLRVKLISHIFGEVFSHYLSGFDVGIVRGMNIPVPRCDPHVGTHIHKPGMCNWHTVSHLQRQGPMTKCNPSSMDACGNFEMCELKQCVCLPNYIYSNITQSCTPEVILEFDLPFDNQVKESKKISQKYIIVIACSIATLLILLAIAATVVIKYKRRQARYSQHELLRQQEEDDDPEVV
;
A
#
# COMPACT_ATOMS: atom_id res chain seq x y z
N MET A 1 -37.40 40.77 29.86
CA MET A 1 -36.58 41.27 28.73
C MET A 1 -35.18 40.78 28.95
N MET A 2 -34.68 39.88 28.10
CA MET A 2 -33.28 39.47 28.17
C MET A 2 -32.40 40.66 27.83
N THR A 3 -31.34 40.84 28.61
CA THR A 3 -30.34 41.87 28.31
C THR A 3 -29.53 41.44 27.09
N VAL A 4 -29.00 42.42 26.34
CA VAL A 4 -28.17 42.15 25.15
C VAL A 4 -26.99 41.22 25.47
N ALA A 5 -26.46 41.28 26.70
CA ALA A 5 -25.40 40.40 27.18
C ALA A 5 -25.83 38.93 27.26
N GLU A 6 -27.06 38.65 27.73
CA GLU A 6 -27.59 37.29 27.84
C GLU A 6 -27.84 36.67 26.46
N VAL A 7 -28.30 37.48 25.50
CA VAL A 7 -28.51 37.03 24.12
C VAL A 7 -27.17 36.68 23.44
N CYS A 8 -26.13 37.49 23.65
CA CYS A 8 -24.79 37.19 23.13
C CYS A 8 -24.17 35.94 23.75
N LEU A 9 -24.33 35.74 25.06
CA LEU A 9 -23.78 34.57 25.74
C LEU A 9 -24.44 33.28 25.26
N LEU A 10 -25.77 33.30 25.09
CA LEU A 10 -26.52 32.17 24.57
C LEU A 10 -26.08 31.79 23.15
N ALA A 11 -25.86 32.79 22.29
CA ALA A 11 -25.40 32.57 20.92
C ALA A 11 -23.99 31.94 20.87
N ILE A 12 -23.08 32.35 21.74
CA ILE A 12 -21.72 31.79 21.83
C ILE A 12 -21.77 30.32 22.29
N VAL A 13 -22.61 30.02 23.29
CA VAL A 13 -22.75 28.65 23.80
C VAL A 13 -23.33 27.73 22.73
N ILE A 14 -24.38 28.15 22.02
CA ILE A 14 -24.98 27.37 20.93
C ILE A 14 -23.98 27.18 19.78
N CYS A 15 -23.20 28.20 19.43
CA CYS A 15 -22.21 28.09 18.36
C CYS A 15 -21.10 27.08 18.73
N ASN A 16 -20.60 27.13 19.96
CA ASN A 16 -19.57 26.21 20.44
C ASN A 16 -20.09 24.77 20.55
N THR A 17 -21.33 24.55 21.01
CA THR A 17 -21.88 23.19 21.12
C THR A 17 -22.16 22.57 19.76
N VAL A 18 -22.64 23.35 18.79
CA VAL A 18 -22.85 22.88 17.41
C VAL A 18 -21.51 22.57 16.74
N ILE A 19 -20.50 23.41 16.90
CA ILE A 19 -19.14 23.15 16.37
C ILE A 19 -18.56 21.89 17.02
N LEU A 20 -18.72 21.74 18.34
CA LEU A 20 -18.22 20.57 19.06
C LEU A 20 -18.92 19.28 18.61
N GLN A 21 -20.24 19.30 18.37
CA GLN A 21 -20.97 18.15 17.82
C GLN A 21 -20.57 17.82 16.38
N ILE A 22 -20.31 18.83 15.54
CA ILE A 22 -19.82 18.60 14.17
C ILE A 22 -18.39 18.05 14.17
N CYS A 23 -17.56 18.46 15.14
CA CYS A 23 -16.19 17.96 15.29
C CYS A 23 -16.14 16.54 15.89
N LEU A 24 -17.03 16.20 16.82
CA LEU A 24 -17.08 14.89 17.48
C LEU A 24 -17.85 13.83 16.67
N GLY A 25 -18.77 14.23 15.79
CA GLY A 25 -19.58 13.31 14.99
C GLY A 25 -18.93 12.75 13.73
N ALA A 26 -17.63 12.97 13.52
CA ALA A 26 -16.93 12.63 12.28
C ALA A 26 -15.74 11.68 12.49
N ASP A 27 -15.98 10.56 13.18
CA ASP A 27 -15.15 9.37 12.99
C ASP A 27 -15.47 8.78 11.61
N THR A 28 -14.93 9.40 10.56
CA THR A 28 -15.00 8.87 9.20
C THR A 28 -14.15 7.61 9.13
N GLU A 29 -14.82 6.46 9.22
CA GLU A 29 -14.27 5.19 8.77
C GLU A 29 -13.79 5.35 7.33
N LEU A 30 -12.51 5.04 7.09
CA LEU A 30 -12.00 4.93 5.73
C LEU A 30 -12.89 3.92 4.99
N PRO A 31 -13.38 4.23 3.78
CA PRO A 31 -14.11 3.24 3.00
C PRO A 31 -13.18 2.07 2.74
N VAL A 32 -13.58 0.90 3.24
CA VAL A 32 -12.84 -0.39 3.20
C VAL A 32 -12.30 -0.67 1.78
N HIS A 33 -13.08 -0.30 0.77
CA HIS A 33 -12.73 -0.45 -0.64
C HIS A 33 -11.44 0.30 -1.07
N SER A 34 -11.15 1.47 -0.49
CA SER A 34 -9.96 2.27 -0.84
C SER A 34 -8.65 1.71 -0.29
N ILE A 35 -8.72 0.93 0.80
CA ILE A 35 -7.55 0.27 1.40
C ILE A 35 -7.21 -0.97 0.58
N TYR A 36 -8.23 -1.72 0.17
CA TYR A 36 -8.09 -2.90 -0.67
C TYR A 36 -7.41 -2.58 -2.02
N LEU A 37 -7.89 -1.56 -2.74
CA LEU A 37 -7.28 -1.15 -4.02
C LEU A 37 -5.80 -0.76 -3.89
N LYS A 38 -5.41 -0.09 -2.80
CA LYS A 38 -4.01 0.26 -2.55
C LYS A 38 -3.14 -0.96 -2.28
N GLN A 39 -3.67 -1.98 -1.61
CA GLN A 39 -2.96 -3.22 -1.34
C GLN A 39 -2.71 -3.99 -2.64
N CYS A 40 -3.75 -4.16 -3.46
CA CYS A 40 -3.62 -4.80 -4.77
C CYS A 40 -2.61 -4.09 -5.68
N ALA A 41 -2.55 -2.75 -5.63
CA ALA A 41 -1.61 -1.97 -6.40
C ALA A 41 -0.15 -2.18 -5.97
N VAL A 42 0.12 -2.40 -4.68
CA VAL A 42 1.47 -2.72 -4.22
C VAL A 42 1.92 -4.05 -4.79
N TRP A 43 1.09 -5.10 -4.70
CA TRP A 43 1.44 -6.41 -5.25
C TRP A 43 1.55 -6.39 -6.77
N GLN A 44 0.72 -5.61 -7.47
CA GLN A 44 0.90 -5.36 -8.91
C GLN A 44 2.28 -4.75 -9.21
N ASN A 45 2.71 -3.74 -8.43
CA ASN A 45 4.01 -3.12 -8.64
C ASN A 45 5.16 -4.10 -8.35
N ILE A 46 5.03 -4.99 -7.37
CA ILE A 46 6.01 -6.06 -7.12
C ILE A 46 6.07 -6.99 -8.33
N SER A 47 4.92 -7.50 -8.80
CA SER A 47 4.84 -8.35 -9.99
C SER A 47 5.50 -7.71 -11.21
N GLU A 48 5.10 -6.47 -11.54
CA GLU A 48 5.63 -5.77 -12.71
C GLU A 48 7.12 -5.46 -12.59
N SER A 49 7.60 -5.16 -11.37
CA SER A 49 9.04 -4.92 -11.15
C SER A 49 9.83 -6.20 -11.39
N LEU A 50 9.32 -7.34 -10.91
CA LEU A 50 9.94 -8.65 -11.08
C LEU A 50 9.95 -9.09 -12.54
N GLU A 51 8.86 -8.90 -13.27
CA GLU A 51 8.75 -9.24 -14.70
C GLU A 51 9.64 -8.39 -15.61
N LYS A 52 10.07 -7.21 -15.15
CA LYS A 52 10.95 -6.29 -15.89
C LYS A 52 12.44 -6.50 -15.55
N GLU A 53 12.78 -7.39 -14.62
CA GLU A 53 14.18 -7.67 -14.29
C GLU A 53 14.89 -8.37 -15.47
N PRO A 54 16.02 -7.85 -15.97
CA PRO A 54 16.62 -8.28 -17.24
C PRO A 54 17.14 -9.73 -17.25
N ASN A 55 17.35 -10.31 -16.07
CA ASN A 55 17.93 -11.64 -15.88
C ASN A 55 16.89 -12.67 -15.40
N VAL A 56 15.61 -12.29 -15.41
CA VAL A 56 14.54 -13.02 -14.74
C VAL A 56 13.34 -13.07 -15.69
N ASP A 57 12.96 -14.27 -16.13
CA ASP A 57 11.70 -14.49 -16.85
C ASP A 57 10.68 -15.06 -15.87
N LEU A 58 9.83 -14.21 -15.32
CA LEU A 58 8.81 -14.58 -14.32
C LEU A 58 7.41 -14.34 -14.86
N LYS A 59 6.47 -15.14 -14.32
CA LYS A 59 5.03 -14.89 -14.40
C LYS A 59 4.50 -14.82 -12.99
N CYS A 60 3.89 -13.69 -12.64
CA CYS A 60 3.35 -13.47 -11.31
C CYS A 60 1.83 -13.56 -11.30
N VAL A 61 1.29 -14.24 -10.30
CA VAL A 61 -0.14 -14.30 -9.99
C VAL A 61 -0.35 -13.61 -8.65
N LYS A 62 -1.31 -12.69 -8.59
CA LYS A 62 -1.72 -12.09 -7.33
C LYS A 62 -2.64 -13.03 -6.60
N ASN A 63 -2.54 -13.06 -5.28
CA ASN A 63 -3.56 -13.73 -4.48
C ASN A 63 -4.88 -12.93 -4.53
N ASN A 64 -6.00 -13.64 -4.55
CA ASN A 64 -7.36 -13.10 -4.66
C ASN A 64 -7.72 -12.11 -3.54
N GLU A 65 -7.02 -12.15 -2.40
CA GLU A 65 -7.25 -11.26 -1.25
C GLU A 65 -6.31 -10.04 -1.23
N CYS A 66 -5.46 -9.85 -2.24
CA CYS A 66 -4.45 -8.77 -2.28
C CYS A 66 -3.55 -8.70 -1.04
N SER A 67 -3.34 -9.85 -0.41
CA SER A 67 -2.47 -10.06 0.75
C SER A 67 -1.09 -10.58 0.35
N GLY A 68 -0.89 -10.93 -0.92
CA GLY A 68 0.35 -11.51 -1.41
C GLY A 68 0.44 -11.64 -2.93
N VAL A 69 1.60 -12.12 -3.37
CA VAL A 69 1.93 -12.44 -4.76
C VAL A 69 2.75 -13.72 -4.82
N ASP A 70 2.56 -14.50 -5.88
CA ASP A 70 3.38 -15.67 -6.20
C ASP A 70 3.88 -15.56 -7.62
N CYS A 71 5.19 -15.70 -7.79
CA CYS A 71 5.86 -15.59 -9.06
C CYS A 71 6.61 -16.88 -9.35
N ILE A 72 6.40 -17.44 -10.53
CA ILE A 72 7.12 -18.62 -11.03
C ILE A 72 7.86 -18.28 -12.30
N GLY A 73 9.06 -18.85 -12.46
CA GLY A 73 9.78 -18.69 -13.71
C GLY A 73 11.24 -19.11 -13.61
N LYS A 74 12.08 -18.47 -14.42
CA LYS A 74 13.47 -18.85 -14.61
C LYS A 74 14.40 -17.68 -14.37
N TYR A 75 15.46 -17.94 -13.63
CA TYR A 75 16.57 -17.03 -13.51
C TYR A 75 17.64 -17.46 -14.49
N SER A 76 18.12 -16.52 -15.30
CA SER A 76 19.27 -16.73 -16.17
C SER A 76 20.37 -15.75 -15.79
N TYR A 77 21.56 -16.26 -15.52
CA TYR A 77 22.73 -15.42 -15.25
C TYR A 77 23.63 -15.32 -16.49
N GLN A 78 23.89 -14.08 -16.92
CA GLN A 78 24.82 -13.74 -18.00
C GLN A 78 25.84 -12.65 -17.58
N GLY A 79 26.40 -12.71 -16.37
CA GLY A 79 27.37 -11.68 -15.88
C GLY A 79 28.83 -11.91 -16.29
N ILE A 80 29.82 -11.31 -15.61
CA ILE A 80 31.25 -11.34 -16.01
C ILE A 80 31.82 -12.78 -16.06
N LEU A 81 31.29 -13.68 -15.22
CA LEU A 81 31.63 -15.11 -15.26
C LEU A 81 30.86 -15.88 -16.34
N SER A 82 30.01 -15.25 -17.14
CA SER A 82 29.21 -15.90 -18.21
C SER A 82 30.05 -16.59 -19.26
N ALA A 83 31.25 -16.06 -19.54
CA ALA A 83 32.21 -16.71 -20.43
C ALA A 83 32.74 -18.04 -19.87
N LEU A 84 32.62 -18.26 -18.56
CA LEU A 84 33.05 -19.47 -17.87
C LEU A 84 31.88 -20.35 -17.43
N MET A 85 30.75 -19.75 -17.05
CA MET A 85 29.58 -20.44 -16.49
C MET A 85 28.31 -19.63 -16.80
N SER A 86 27.46 -20.14 -17.69
CA SER A 86 26.04 -19.77 -17.74
C SER A 86 25.27 -20.63 -16.75
N PHE A 87 24.37 -20.01 -16.00
CA PHE A 87 23.51 -20.71 -15.04
C PHE A 87 22.07 -20.31 -15.29
N GLU A 88 21.23 -21.32 -15.51
CA GLU A 88 19.78 -21.17 -15.55
C GLU A 88 19.18 -22.03 -14.45
N LYS A 89 18.27 -21.44 -13.67
CA LYS A 89 17.59 -22.14 -12.59
C LYS A 89 16.15 -21.70 -12.54
N GLU A 90 15.28 -22.69 -12.60
CA GLU A 90 13.87 -22.50 -12.30
C GLU A 90 13.69 -22.28 -10.81
N PHE A 91 12.89 -21.29 -10.49
CA PHE A 91 12.55 -20.97 -9.11
C PHE A 91 11.14 -20.38 -9.05
N CYS A 92 10.61 -20.36 -7.84
CA CYS A 92 9.36 -19.72 -7.55
C CYS A 92 9.47 -18.99 -6.22
N ILE A 93 8.88 -17.81 -6.14
CA ILE A 93 8.90 -16.95 -4.97
C ILE A 93 7.48 -16.54 -4.66
N GLY A 94 7.06 -16.75 -3.42
CA GLY A 94 5.84 -16.14 -2.90
C GLY A 94 6.12 -15.21 -1.74
N LEU A 95 5.28 -14.19 -1.62
CA LEU A 95 5.30 -13.17 -0.58
C LEU A 95 3.87 -12.97 -0.08
N ILE A 96 3.67 -13.08 1.23
CA ILE A 96 2.36 -12.95 1.88
C ILE A 96 2.52 -12.09 3.13
N VAL A 97 1.60 -11.14 3.34
CA VAL A 97 1.54 -10.35 4.58
C VAL A 97 0.57 -11.01 5.55
N GLU A 98 1.04 -11.46 6.71
CA GLU A 98 0.17 -12.01 7.76
C GLU A 98 -0.21 -10.89 8.74
N ALA A 99 -1.17 -10.05 8.31
CA ALA A 99 -1.59 -8.83 9.00
C ALA A 99 -2.08 -9.05 10.44
N CYS A 100 -2.58 -10.25 10.75
CA CYS A 100 -3.13 -10.60 12.06
C CYS A 100 -2.09 -11.06 13.09
N ASN A 101 -0.86 -11.34 12.66
CA ASN A 101 0.20 -11.69 13.59
C ASN A 101 0.66 -10.46 14.39
N LYS A 102 1.08 -10.70 15.63
CA LYS A 102 1.62 -9.68 16.54
C LYS A 102 3.01 -10.13 17.01
N PRO A 103 4.11 -9.54 16.50
CA PRO A 103 4.16 -8.47 15.50
C PRO A 103 3.76 -8.94 14.09
N THR A 104 3.28 -8.02 13.26
CA THR A 104 2.97 -8.32 11.85
C THR A 104 4.26 -8.76 11.14
N ASN A 105 4.19 -9.84 10.38
CA ASN A 105 5.31 -10.41 9.65
C ASN A 105 4.94 -10.59 8.16
N ILE A 106 5.97 -10.82 7.35
CA ILE A 106 5.81 -11.26 5.97
C ILE A 106 6.24 -12.71 5.92
N HIS A 107 5.42 -13.57 5.35
CA HIS A 107 5.80 -14.92 5.01
C HIS A 107 6.33 -14.94 3.57
N MET A 108 7.59 -15.30 3.41
CA MET A 108 8.25 -15.47 2.12
C MET A 108 8.59 -16.95 1.95
N TYR A 109 8.35 -17.50 0.77
CA TYR A 109 8.83 -18.84 0.44
C TYR A 109 9.55 -18.81 -0.90
N ILE A 110 10.62 -19.60 -1.01
CA ILE A 110 11.39 -19.77 -2.23
C ILE A 110 11.50 -21.26 -2.53
N VAL A 111 10.99 -21.68 -3.69
CA VAL A 111 11.11 -23.05 -4.18
C VAL A 111 12.13 -23.07 -5.30
N THR A 112 13.15 -23.92 -5.18
CA THR A 112 14.10 -24.19 -6.25
C THR A 112 13.86 -25.56 -6.84
N PHE A 113 14.00 -25.67 -8.16
CA PHE A 113 13.79 -26.92 -8.89
C PHE A 113 15.15 -27.52 -9.28
N SER A 114 15.32 -28.83 -9.08
CA SER A 114 16.48 -29.56 -9.59
C SER A 114 16.48 -29.57 -11.12
N SER A 115 17.64 -29.77 -11.74
CA SER A 115 17.78 -29.76 -13.20
C SER A 115 16.97 -30.84 -13.92
N ASN A 116 16.51 -31.87 -13.19
CA ASN A 116 15.64 -32.93 -13.68
C ASN A 116 14.15 -32.70 -13.37
N GLY A 117 13.76 -31.53 -12.82
CA GLY A 117 12.38 -31.14 -12.52
C GLY A 117 11.68 -31.92 -11.39
N ASN A 118 12.28 -33.02 -10.92
CA ASN A 118 11.64 -33.97 -10.02
C ASN A 118 11.90 -33.70 -8.52
N SER A 119 12.85 -32.83 -8.18
CA SER A 119 13.17 -32.52 -6.79
C SER A 119 13.03 -31.02 -6.56
N THR A 120 12.14 -30.68 -5.65
CA THR A 120 11.94 -29.33 -5.15
C THR A 120 12.65 -29.17 -3.81
N ALA A 121 13.36 -28.07 -3.64
CA ALA A 121 13.84 -27.64 -2.34
C ALA A 121 13.12 -26.35 -1.97
N GLU A 122 12.46 -26.36 -0.82
CA GLU A 122 11.68 -25.24 -0.32
C GLU A 122 12.41 -24.54 0.82
N THR A 123 12.42 -23.22 0.77
CA THR A 123 12.89 -22.34 1.83
C THR A 123 11.72 -21.50 2.29
N ASP A 124 11.08 -21.90 3.40
CA ASP A 124 10.05 -21.14 4.09
C ASP A 124 10.69 -20.14 5.06
N ILE A 125 10.24 -18.88 5.02
CA ILE A 125 10.84 -17.78 5.75
C ILE A 125 9.75 -16.91 6.37
N VAL A 126 9.74 -16.83 7.69
CA VAL A 126 8.92 -15.85 8.42
C VAL A 126 9.78 -14.62 8.70
N VAL A 127 9.48 -13.51 8.01
CA VAL A 127 10.20 -12.24 8.11
C VAL A 127 9.61 -11.37 9.23
N ASN A 128 10.35 -11.20 10.32
CA ASN A 128 9.99 -10.34 11.43
C ASN A 128 11.00 -9.19 11.66
N GLY A 129 12.02 -9.06 10.83
CA GLY A 129 13.03 -8.00 10.85
C GLY A 129 14.07 -8.20 9.74
N ASP A 130 15.24 -7.56 9.90
CA ASP A 130 16.36 -7.71 8.99
C ASP A 130 16.99 -9.10 9.14
N GLN A 131 17.16 -9.81 8.03
CA GLN A 131 17.70 -11.17 8.04
C GLN A 131 18.35 -11.54 6.71
N VAL A 132 19.36 -12.41 6.80
CA VAL A 132 20.02 -13.02 5.64
C VAL A 132 19.82 -14.53 5.75
N VAL A 133 19.08 -15.11 4.82
CA VAL A 133 18.67 -16.51 4.87
C VAL A 133 19.28 -17.29 3.70
N PRO A 134 19.98 -18.41 3.92
CA PRO A 134 20.44 -19.26 2.84
C PRO A 134 19.26 -19.93 2.12
N ILE A 135 19.33 -20.03 0.80
CA ILE A 135 18.29 -20.65 -0.03
C ILE A 135 18.63 -22.13 -0.21
N ILE A 136 17.74 -23.00 0.24
CA ILE A 136 17.90 -24.45 0.14
C ILE A 136 17.82 -24.85 -1.33
N GLY A 137 18.78 -25.67 -1.79
CA GLY A 137 18.87 -26.13 -3.19
C GLY A 137 19.49 -25.14 -4.17
N ALA A 138 19.87 -23.93 -3.72
CA ALA A 138 20.60 -22.94 -4.49
C ALA A 138 22.12 -23.03 -4.27
N GLU A 139 22.67 -24.24 -4.24
CA GLU A 139 24.11 -24.49 -4.09
C GLU A 139 24.67 -25.15 -5.35
N PHE A 140 25.80 -24.67 -5.85
CA PHE A 140 26.48 -25.24 -7.02
C PHE A 140 28.01 -25.08 -6.92
N ASN A 141 28.72 -26.07 -7.47
CA ASN A 141 30.17 -26.07 -7.49
C ASN A 141 30.71 -25.20 -8.62
N VAL A 142 31.71 -24.38 -8.30
CA VAL A 142 32.37 -23.43 -9.21
C VAL A 142 33.87 -23.56 -9.03
N MET A 143 34.55 -24.24 -9.96
CA MET A 143 36.02 -24.33 -10.01
C MET A 143 36.70 -24.67 -8.66
N GLY A 144 36.19 -25.69 -7.96
CA GLY A 144 36.72 -26.10 -6.64
C GLY A 144 36.25 -25.24 -5.46
N SER A 145 35.39 -24.25 -5.71
CA SER A 145 34.64 -23.48 -4.71
C SER A 145 33.16 -23.85 -4.74
N VAL A 146 32.41 -23.41 -3.73
CA VAL A 146 30.96 -23.61 -3.62
C VAL A 146 30.27 -22.26 -3.70
N ALA A 147 29.38 -22.06 -4.66
CA ALA A 147 28.49 -20.91 -4.71
C ALA A 147 27.16 -21.26 -4.04
N ARG A 148 26.71 -20.41 -3.12
CA ARG A 148 25.45 -20.58 -2.38
C ARG A 148 24.57 -19.35 -2.50
N GLY A 149 23.28 -19.57 -2.79
CA GLY A 149 22.26 -18.54 -2.83
C GLY A 149 21.79 -18.12 -1.43
N TYR A 150 21.53 -16.84 -1.27
CA TYR A 150 21.00 -16.20 -0.06
C TYR A 150 19.91 -15.21 -0.46
N VAL A 151 18.97 -14.97 0.45
CA VAL A 151 18.06 -13.83 0.39
C VAL A 151 18.39 -12.87 1.52
N ASP A 152 18.69 -11.62 1.17
CA ASP A 152 18.94 -10.51 2.08
C ASP A 152 17.66 -9.69 2.19
N ILE A 153 17.05 -9.69 3.37
CA ILE A 153 15.74 -9.11 3.65
C ILE A 153 15.92 -8.01 4.68
N LYS A 154 15.37 -6.83 4.37
CA LYS A 154 15.28 -5.70 5.28
C LYS A 154 13.82 -5.38 5.53
N MET A 155 13.42 -5.33 6.79
CA MET A 155 12.03 -5.12 7.17
C MET A 155 11.91 -4.22 8.38
N HIS A 156 11.13 -3.15 8.23
CA HIS A 156 10.84 -2.23 9.32
C HIS A 156 9.35 -1.87 9.34
N HIS A 157 8.77 -1.76 10.54
CA HIS A 157 7.40 -1.29 10.72
C HIS A 157 7.37 0.23 10.79
N ALA A 158 6.38 0.84 10.15
CA ALA A 158 6.16 2.27 10.17
C ALA A 158 4.66 2.57 10.35
N VAL A 159 4.34 3.77 10.84
CA VAL A 159 2.97 4.28 10.88
C VAL A 159 2.91 5.53 10.01
N ILE A 160 2.17 5.48 8.90
CA ILE A 160 2.03 6.59 7.96
C ILE A 160 0.58 7.05 7.98
N LYS A 161 0.35 8.30 8.38
CA LYS A 161 -1.00 8.89 8.51
C LYS A 161 -1.95 8.03 9.38
N GLY A 162 -1.41 7.43 10.46
CA GLY A 162 -2.18 6.59 11.38
C GLY A 162 -2.48 5.18 10.89
N GLN A 163 -2.02 4.79 9.68
CA GLN A 163 -2.13 3.43 9.17
C GLN A 163 -0.81 2.66 9.37
N PRO A 164 -0.83 1.39 9.78
CA PRO A 164 0.37 0.55 9.85
C PRO A 164 0.90 0.20 8.45
N HIS A 165 2.20 0.27 8.27
CA HIS A 165 2.93 -0.08 7.07
C HIS A 165 4.14 -0.97 7.39
N ILE A 166 4.52 -1.79 6.42
CA ILE A 166 5.79 -2.50 6.41
C ILE A 166 6.64 -1.94 5.28
N PHE A 167 7.84 -1.47 5.61
CA PHE A 167 8.87 -1.24 4.62
C PHE A 167 9.60 -2.57 4.38
N LEU A 168 9.58 -3.06 3.14
CA LEU A 168 10.22 -4.32 2.74
C LEU A 168 11.23 -4.07 1.64
N SER A 169 12.43 -4.62 1.80
CA SER A 169 13.38 -4.83 0.73
C SER A 169 13.87 -6.27 0.76
N ALA A 170 13.93 -6.94 -0.38
CA ALA A 170 14.39 -8.31 -0.47
C ALA A 170 15.26 -8.49 -1.73
N PHE A 171 16.45 -9.06 -1.56
CA PHE A 171 17.44 -9.24 -2.61
C PHE A 171 17.96 -10.68 -2.62
N LEU A 172 17.92 -11.33 -3.78
CA LEU A 172 18.62 -12.59 -3.99
C LEU A 172 20.09 -12.30 -4.28
N ARG A 173 20.97 -12.97 -3.53
CA ARG A 173 22.42 -12.80 -3.62
C ARG A 173 23.11 -14.14 -3.68
N VAL A 174 24.20 -14.23 -4.45
CA VAL A 174 25.06 -15.42 -4.48
C VAL A 174 26.37 -15.13 -3.76
N LYS A 175 26.74 -16.01 -2.83
CA LYS A 175 28.01 -15.96 -2.11
C LYS A 175 28.90 -17.11 -2.58
N LEU A 176 30.09 -16.79 -3.06
CA LEU A 176 31.13 -17.78 -3.33
C LEU A 176 31.85 -18.10 -2.02
N ILE A 177 32.03 -19.38 -1.74
CA ILE A 177 32.71 -19.92 -0.56
C ILE A 177 33.85 -20.80 -1.06
N SER A 178 35.08 -20.44 -0.73
CA SER A 178 36.30 -21.12 -1.17
C SER A 178 37.13 -21.54 0.05
N HIS A 179 37.73 -22.73 -0.02
CA HIS A 179 38.66 -23.23 0.99
C HIS A 179 40.08 -23.15 0.44
N ILE A 180 40.89 -22.24 0.96
CA ILE A 180 42.28 -22.04 0.53
C ILE A 180 43.17 -22.24 1.76
N PHE A 181 44.03 -23.25 1.73
CA PHE A 181 44.94 -23.61 2.83
C PHE A 181 44.23 -23.82 4.20
N GLY A 182 42.98 -24.31 4.18
CA GLY A 182 42.20 -24.55 5.40
C GLY A 182 41.41 -23.33 5.90
N GLU A 183 41.62 -22.15 5.32
CA GLU A 183 40.82 -20.95 5.60
C GLU A 183 39.60 -20.86 4.68
N VAL A 184 38.50 -20.34 5.22
CA VAL A 184 37.24 -20.14 4.49
C VAL A 184 37.15 -18.69 4.01
N PHE A 185 37.29 -18.49 2.71
CA PHE A 185 37.06 -17.21 2.06
C PHE A 185 35.62 -17.15 1.56
N SER A 186 34.92 -16.05 1.83
CA SER A 186 33.56 -15.89 1.33
C SER A 186 33.29 -14.48 0.82
N HIS A 187 32.75 -14.37 -0.40
CA HIS A 187 32.50 -13.10 -1.07
C HIS A 187 31.19 -13.14 -1.86
N TYR A 188 30.39 -12.06 -1.81
CA TYR A 188 29.22 -11.93 -2.66
C TYR A 188 29.61 -11.64 -4.11
N LEU A 189 29.10 -12.41 -5.06
CA LEU A 189 29.45 -12.23 -6.47
C LEU A 189 28.78 -10.97 -7.03
N SER A 190 29.58 -10.02 -7.51
CA SER A 190 29.06 -8.84 -8.18
C SER A 190 28.26 -9.22 -9.44
N GLY A 191 27.07 -8.64 -9.60
CA GLY A 191 26.15 -8.96 -10.70
C GLY A 191 25.19 -10.12 -10.40
N PHE A 192 25.33 -10.80 -9.26
CA PHE A 192 24.30 -11.71 -8.72
C PHE A 192 23.54 -11.01 -7.59
N ASP A 193 22.95 -9.85 -7.88
CA ASP A 193 22.03 -9.17 -6.97
C ASP A 193 20.72 -8.92 -7.74
N VAL A 194 19.66 -9.65 -7.36
CA VAL A 194 18.34 -9.53 -7.97
C VAL A 194 17.39 -8.98 -6.92
N GLY A 195 16.85 -7.79 -7.18
CA GLY A 195 15.86 -7.20 -6.28
C GLY A 195 14.51 -7.89 -6.45
N ILE A 196 14.11 -8.71 -5.47
CA ILE A 196 12.73 -9.24 -5.41
C ILE A 196 11.77 -8.09 -5.07
N VAL A 197 12.15 -7.31 -4.05
CA VAL A 197 11.40 -6.13 -3.61
C VAL A 197 12.40 -5.01 -3.36
N ARG A 198 12.25 -3.91 -4.11
CA ARG A 198 13.17 -2.76 -4.06
C ARG A 198 12.63 -1.66 -3.16
N GLY A 199 12.63 -1.89 -1.84
CA GLY A 199 12.28 -0.90 -0.83
C GLY A 199 10.84 -0.36 -0.94
N MET A 200 9.85 -1.23 -0.77
CA MET A 200 8.44 -0.87 -0.91
C MET A 200 7.73 -0.66 0.43
N ASN A 201 6.79 0.28 0.44
CA ASN A 201 5.90 0.52 1.58
C ASN A 201 4.59 -0.24 1.39
N ILE A 202 4.39 -1.30 2.15
CA ILE A 202 3.22 -2.18 2.07
C ILE A 202 2.22 -1.76 3.16
N PRO A 203 1.02 -1.27 2.81
CA PRO A 203 -0.02 -0.95 3.79
C PRO A 203 -0.57 -2.24 4.42
N VAL A 204 -0.50 -2.35 5.74
CA VAL A 204 -1.01 -3.51 6.48
C VAL A 204 -2.54 -3.36 6.64
N PRO A 205 -3.35 -4.33 6.21
CA PRO A 205 -4.79 -4.31 6.46
C PRO A 205 -5.08 -4.35 7.96
N ARG A 206 -6.24 -3.85 8.37
CA ARG A 206 -6.72 -4.14 9.73
C ARG A 206 -6.93 -5.65 9.83
N CYS A 207 -6.47 -6.24 10.92
CA CYS A 207 -6.78 -7.63 11.19
C CYS A 207 -8.28 -7.76 11.47
N ASP A 208 -9.01 -8.42 10.57
CA ASP A 208 -10.35 -8.91 10.86
C ASP A 208 -10.23 -10.38 11.30
N PRO A 209 -10.45 -10.70 12.59
CA PRO A 209 -10.33 -12.07 13.08
C PRO A 209 -11.37 -13.03 12.48
N HIS A 210 -12.41 -12.52 11.79
CA HIS A 210 -13.43 -13.35 11.12
C HIS A 210 -13.04 -13.76 9.69
N VAL A 211 -12.12 -13.02 9.06
CA VAL A 211 -11.46 -13.47 7.82
C VAL A 211 -10.35 -14.40 8.27
N GLY A 212 -10.67 -15.70 8.35
CA GLY A 212 -9.78 -16.72 8.88
C GLY A 212 -8.34 -16.51 8.37
N THR A 213 -7.38 -16.47 9.30
CA THR A 213 -5.95 -16.24 9.04
C THR A 213 -5.28 -17.31 8.17
N HIS A 214 -6.06 -18.22 7.61
CA HIS A 214 -5.64 -19.15 6.60
C HIS A 214 -5.69 -18.47 5.23
N ILE A 215 -4.84 -17.46 5.04
CA ILE A 215 -4.40 -17.13 3.68
C ILE A 215 -3.76 -18.43 3.20
N HIS A 216 -4.48 -19.19 2.36
CA HIS A 216 -3.94 -20.41 1.83
C HIS A 216 -2.62 -20.05 1.18
N LYS A 217 -1.51 -20.66 1.64
CA LYS A 217 -0.25 -20.63 0.92
C LYS A 217 -0.64 -20.94 -0.53
N PRO A 218 -0.54 -19.98 -1.45
CA PRO A 218 -1.03 -20.16 -2.80
C PRO A 218 -0.41 -21.45 -3.32
N GLY A 219 -1.25 -22.34 -3.87
CA GLY A 219 -0.90 -23.74 -4.12
C GLY A 219 0.51 -23.80 -4.70
N MET A 220 1.46 -24.23 -3.85
CA MET A 220 2.89 -23.96 -3.98
C MET A 220 3.35 -24.14 -5.41
N CYS A 221 3.49 -23.03 -6.14
CA CYS A 221 4.06 -23.00 -7.48
C CYS A 221 3.58 -24.19 -8.33
N ASN A 222 2.27 -24.45 -8.29
CA ASN A 222 1.72 -25.72 -8.76
C ASN A 222 1.94 -25.75 -10.28
N TRP A 223 3.02 -26.41 -10.71
CA TRP A 223 3.49 -26.42 -12.10
C TRP A 223 2.39 -26.86 -13.07
N HIS A 224 1.46 -27.68 -12.57
CA HIS A 224 0.29 -28.13 -13.29
C HIS A 224 -0.79 -27.08 -13.45
N THR A 225 -0.91 -26.08 -12.56
CA THR A 225 -2.00 -25.09 -12.62
C THR A 225 -1.67 -23.91 -13.54
N VAL A 226 -0.38 -23.61 -13.79
CA VAL A 226 -0.01 -22.62 -14.83
C VAL A 226 -0.02 -23.23 -16.23
N SER A 227 0.14 -24.56 -16.33
CA SER A 227 -0.15 -25.30 -17.57
C SER A 227 -1.63 -25.68 -17.76
N HIS A 228 -2.48 -25.54 -16.73
CA HIS A 228 -3.93 -25.83 -16.77
C HIS A 228 -4.87 -24.66 -16.41
N LEU A 229 -4.42 -23.41 -16.30
CA LEU A 229 -5.32 -22.26 -16.50
C LEU A 229 -5.79 -22.35 -17.96
N GLN A 230 -6.93 -23.02 -18.13
CA GLN A 230 -7.47 -23.54 -19.39
C GLN A 230 -7.56 -22.46 -20.47
N ARG A 231 -6.50 -22.37 -21.29
CA ARG A 231 -6.56 -21.85 -22.66
C ARG A 231 -6.96 -22.92 -23.67
N GLN A 232 -7.36 -24.11 -23.21
CA GLN A 232 -7.90 -25.12 -24.10
C GLN A 232 -9.35 -24.78 -24.37
N GLY A 233 -9.62 -24.34 -25.60
CA GLY A 233 -10.97 -24.32 -26.14
C GLY A 233 -11.55 -25.74 -26.26
N PRO A 234 -12.71 -25.91 -26.90
CA PRO A 234 -13.20 -27.25 -27.16
C PRO A 234 -12.14 -27.98 -28.00
N MET A 235 -12.00 -29.30 -27.83
CA MET A 235 -11.04 -30.16 -28.55
C MET A 235 -11.35 -30.28 -30.07
N THR A 236 -11.59 -29.15 -30.73
CA THR A 236 -11.75 -29.04 -32.16
C THR A 236 -10.36 -29.14 -32.77
N LYS A 237 -10.12 -30.22 -33.51
CA LYS A 237 -8.87 -30.38 -34.25
C LYS A 237 -8.80 -29.30 -35.32
N CYS A 238 -7.75 -28.49 -35.30
CA CYS A 238 -7.52 -27.47 -36.30
C CYS A 238 -6.36 -27.87 -37.21
N ASN A 239 -6.40 -27.40 -38.45
CA ASN A 239 -5.30 -27.52 -39.38
C ASN A 239 -4.49 -26.21 -39.35
N PRO A 240 -3.19 -26.22 -38.99
CA PRO A 240 -2.38 -25.01 -38.94
C PRO A 240 -2.25 -24.30 -40.29
N SER A 241 -2.57 -24.98 -41.40
CA SER A 241 -2.58 -24.40 -42.75
C SER A 241 -3.86 -23.64 -43.11
N SER A 242 -4.90 -23.68 -42.27
CA SER A 242 -6.17 -22.97 -42.49
C SER A 242 -6.44 -22.05 -41.30
N MET A 243 -6.35 -20.72 -41.51
CA MET A 243 -6.63 -19.73 -40.47
C MET A 243 -8.08 -19.76 -39.97
N ASP A 244 -9.02 -20.29 -40.76
CA ASP A 244 -10.45 -20.31 -40.45
C ASP A 244 -10.91 -21.51 -39.61
N ALA A 245 -10.00 -22.35 -39.12
CA ALA A 245 -10.35 -23.57 -38.40
C ALA A 245 -10.70 -23.36 -36.91
N CYS A 246 -10.39 -22.19 -36.36
CA CYS A 246 -10.63 -21.87 -34.95
C CYS A 246 -11.62 -20.72 -34.80
N GLY A 247 -12.29 -20.65 -33.65
CA GLY A 247 -13.27 -19.62 -33.33
C GLY A 247 -12.63 -18.24 -33.17
N ASN A 248 -13.48 -17.23 -32.96
CA ASN A 248 -13.00 -15.88 -32.68
C ASN A 248 -12.13 -15.88 -31.42
N PHE A 249 -10.98 -15.22 -31.53
CA PHE A 249 -9.97 -15.13 -30.46
C PHE A 249 -9.31 -16.46 -30.08
N GLU A 250 -9.30 -17.41 -31.00
CA GLU A 250 -8.54 -18.64 -30.91
C GLU A 250 -7.40 -18.65 -31.95
N MET A 251 -6.36 -19.44 -31.70
CA MET A 251 -5.32 -19.77 -32.65
C MET A 251 -5.09 -21.28 -32.68
N CYS A 252 -4.64 -21.80 -33.83
CA CYS A 252 -4.32 -23.21 -33.96
C CYS A 252 -2.91 -23.50 -33.45
N GLU A 253 -2.79 -24.16 -32.30
CA GLU A 253 -1.53 -24.59 -31.71
C GLU A 253 -1.53 -26.11 -31.55
N LEU A 254 -0.50 -26.80 -32.05
CA LEU A 254 -0.39 -28.28 -31.97
C LEU A 254 -1.63 -29.04 -32.48
N LYS A 255 -2.30 -28.53 -33.52
CA LYS A 255 -3.57 -29.04 -34.09
C LYS A 255 -4.78 -28.95 -33.14
N GLN A 256 -4.74 -28.07 -32.15
CA GLN A 256 -5.86 -27.74 -31.27
C GLN A 256 -6.10 -26.23 -31.26
N CYS A 257 -7.36 -25.82 -31.19
CA CYS A 257 -7.69 -24.42 -31.00
C CYS A 257 -7.45 -24.01 -29.55
N VAL A 258 -6.62 -22.99 -29.35
CA VAL A 258 -6.30 -22.40 -28.04
C VAL A 258 -6.66 -20.93 -28.04
N CYS A 259 -7.09 -20.39 -26.91
CA CYS A 259 -7.38 -18.95 -26.82
C CYS A 259 -6.12 -18.11 -27.06
N LEU A 260 -6.27 -16.99 -27.77
CA LEU A 260 -5.23 -15.97 -27.91
C LEU A 260 -4.79 -15.44 -26.53
N PRO A 261 -3.58 -14.87 -26.42
CA PRO A 261 -3.14 -14.22 -25.19
C PRO A 261 -4.18 -13.18 -24.72
N ASN A 262 -4.50 -13.19 -23.41
CA ASN A 262 -5.53 -12.35 -22.74
C ASN A 262 -6.99 -12.79 -22.93
N TYR A 263 -7.23 -13.97 -23.49
CA TYR A 263 -8.56 -14.58 -23.59
C TYR A 263 -8.59 -15.88 -22.79
N ILE A 264 -9.73 -16.13 -22.14
CA ILE A 264 -10.00 -17.35 -21.36
C ILE A 264 -11.16 -18.09 -22.01
N TYR A 265 -11.08 -19.42 -22.06
CA TYR A 265 -12.18 -20.21 -22.58
C TYR A 265 -13.33 -20.23 -21.58
N SER A 266 -14.50 -19.72 -21.98
CA SER A 266 -15.71 -19.78 -21.18
C SER A 266 -16.54 -21.00 -21.56
N ASN A 267 -16.70 -21.93 -20.61
CA ASN A 267 -17.59 -23.09 -20.78
C ASN A 267 -19.07 -22.68 -20.96
N ILE A 268 -19.44 -21.46 -20.55
CA ILE A 268 -20.81 -20.94 -20.65
C ILE A 268 -21.11 -20.51 -22.08
N THR A 269 -20.21 -19.74 -22.70
CA THR A 269 -20.39 -19.25 -24.07
C THR A 269 -19.79 -20.19 -25.12
N GLN A 270 -19.08 -21.23 -24.69
CA GLN A 270 -18.29 -22.14 -25.52
C GLN A 270 -17.32 -21.40 -26.46
N SER A 271 -16.77 -20.28 -26.01
CA SER A 271 -15.90 -19.41 -26.80
C SER A 271 -14.82 -18.76 -25.93
N CYS A 272 -13.72 -18.35 -26.56
CA CYS A 272 -12.70 -17.52 -25.93
C CYS A 272 -13.24 -16.10 -25.74
N THR A 273 -13.45 -15.71 -24.49
CA THR A 273 -13.83 -14.35 -24.13
C THR A 273 -12.61 -13.61 -23.62
N PRO A 274 -12.47 -12.29 -23.88
CA PRO A 274 -11.43 -11.52 -23.22
C PRO A 274 -11.56 -11.73 -21.72
N GLU A 275 -10.45 -11.70 -20.99
CA GLU A 275 -10.43 -11.77 -19.53
C GLU A 275 -11.14 -10.52 -18.96
N VAL A 276 -12.47 -10.53 -19.03
CA VAL A 276 -13.32 -9.58 -18.35
C VAL A 276 -13.34 -10.07 -16.93
N ILE A 277 -12.59 -9.39 -16.07
CA ILE A 277 -12.80 -9.43 -14.63
C ILE A 277 -14.28 -9.05 -14.46
N LEU A 278 -15.15 -10.05 -14.31
CA LEU A 278 -16.53 -9.86 -13.91
C LEU A 278 -16.47 -9.32 -12.48
N GLU A 279 -16.38 -8.00 -12.34
CA GLU A 279 -16.93 -7.31 -11.19
C GLU A 279 -18.39 -7.75 -11.11
N PHE A 280 -18.68 -8.63 -10.16
CA PHE A 280 -20.04 -8.87 -9.73
C PHE A 280 -20.55 -7.58 -9.11
N ASP A 281 -21.28 -6.78 -9.90
CA ASP A 281 -22.20 -5.77 -9.41
C ASP A 281 -23.33 -6.49 -8.65
N LEU A 282 -23.14 -6.65 -7.34
CA LEU A 282 -24.27 -6.72 -6.42
C LEU A 282 -24.88 -5.32 -6.35
N PRO A 283 -26.21 -5.16 -6.43
CA PRO A 283 -26.83 -3.85 -6.36
C PRO A 283 -26.85 -3.42 -4.89
N PHE A 284 -25.72 -2.89 -4.41
CA PHE A 284 -25.74 -2.00 -3.27
C PHE A 284 -25.91 -0.59 -3.81
N ASP A 285 -27.17 -0.17 -3.80
CA ASP A 285 -27.56 1.22 -3.69
C ASP A 285 -26.68 1.86 -2.60
N ASN A 286 -25.76 2.74 -3.01
CA ASN A 286 -25.33 3.88 -2.23
C ASN A 286 -24.48 4.78 -3.10
N GLN A 287 -25.05 5.93 -3.42
CA GLN A 287 -24.35 7.08 -3.97
C GLN A 287 -23.13 7.41 -3.11
N VAL A 288 -21.92 7.33 -3.66
CA VAL A 288 -20.77 8.00 -3.06
C VAL A 288 -20.00 8.77 -4.12
N LYS A 289 -20.20 10.08 -4.04
CA LYS A 289 -19.49 11.12 -4.77
C LYS A 289 -17.98 10.97 -4.60
N GLU A 290 -17.30 11.12 -5.73
CA GLU A 290 -15.87 11.43 -5.83
C GLU A 290 -15.45 12.54 -4.87
N SER A 291 -14.22 12.46 -4.37
CA SER A 291 -13.37 13.65 -4.27
C SER A 291 -11.90 13.29 -4.08
N LYS A 292 -11.05 13.72 -5.02
CA LYS A 292 -9.78 14.33 -4.69
C LYS A 292 -10.04 15.83 -4.51
N LYS A 293 -9.90 16.36 -3.30
CA LYS A 293 -9.58 17.78 -3.03
C LYS A 293 -9.30 17.97 -1.54
N ILE A 294 -8.30 18.80 -1.26
CA ILE A 294 -8.09 19.40 0.07
C ILE A 294 -9.44 19.93 0.52
N SER A 295 -9.97 19.34 1.58
CA SER A 295 -11.36 19.51 1.97
C SER A 295 -11.64 20.99 2.24
N GLN A 296 -12.53 21.61 1.47
CA GLN A 296 -13.07 22.96 1.70
C GLN A 296 -13.45 23.20 3.17
N LYS A 297 -13.74 22.13 3.91
CA LYS A 297 -14.02 22.12 5.34
C LYS A 297 -12.91 22.74 6.18
N TYR A 298 -11.64 22.49 5.89
CA TYR A 298 -10.53 23.09 6.64
C TYR A 298 -10.44 24.60 6.42
N ILE A 299 -10.69 25.06 5.20
CA ILE A 299 -10.71 26.49 4.86
C ILE A 299 -11.87 27.19 5.56
N ILE A 300 -13.04 26.55 5.63
CA ILE A 300 -14.23 27.09 6.32
C ILE A 300 -13.99 27.18 7.83
N VAL A 301 -13.40 26.16 8.46
CA VAL A 301 -13.10 26.18 9.91
C VAL A 301 -12.11 27.30 10.25
N ILE A 302 -11.05 27.47 9.45
CA ILE A 302 -10.07 28.55 9.65
C ILE A 302 -10.73 29.92 9.42
N ALA A 303 -11.55 30.08 8.38
CA ALA A 303 -12.25 31.33 8.09
C ALA A 303 -13.25 31.70 9.19
N CYS A 304 -14.03 30.74 9.70
CA CYS A 304 -14.94 30.95 10.83
C CYS A 304 -14.18 31.38 12.08
N SER A 305 -13.07 30.72 12.40
CA SER A 305 -12.26 31.05 13.58
C SER A 305 -11.70 32.48 13.52
N ILE A 306 -11.23 32.91 12.36
CA ILE A 306 -10.73 34.27 12.14
C ILE A 306 -11.87 35.29 12.24
N ALA A 307 -13.05 35.00 11.69
CA ALA A 307 -14.21 35.89 11.77
C ALA A 307 -14.68 36.12 13.21
N THR A 308 -14.71 35.07 14.03
CA THR A 308 -15.10 35.19 15.45
C THR A 308 -14.10 36.05 16.23
N LEU A 309 -12.81 35.89 15.97
CA LEU A 309 -11.75 36.70 16.59
C LEU A 309 -11.90 38.19 16.25
N LEU A 310 -12.19 38.52 15.00
CA LEU A 310 -12.38 39.90 14.54
C LEU A 310 -13.61 40.56 15.19
N ILE A 311 -14.71 39.82 15.34
CA ILE A 311 -15.92 40.32 16.01
C ILE A 311 -15.63 40.61 17.48
N LEU A 312 -14.91 39.74 18.18
CA LEU A 312 -14.52 39.95 19.58
C LEU A 312 -13.64 41.19 19.76
N LEU A 313 -12.69 41.41 18.85
CA LEU A 313 -11.84 42.62 18.86
C LEU A 313 -12.66 43.90 18.64
N ALA A 314 -13.62 43.88 17.72
CA ALA A 314 -14.50 45.02 17.47
C ALA A 314 -15.39 45.34 18.70
N ILE A 315 -15.94 44.32 19.36
CA ILE A 315 -16.72 44.49 20.59
C ILE A 315 -15.82 45.08 21.69
N ALA A 316 -14.63 44.54 21.90
CA ALA A 316 -13.68 45.06 22.89
C ALA A 316 -13.35 46.54 22.63
N ALA A 317 -13.07 46.91 21.37
CA ALA A 317 -12.80 48.30 20.99
C ALA A 317 -13.98 49.24 21.28
N THR A 318 -15.21 48.84 20.94
CA THR A 318 -16.41 49.66 21.23
C THR A 318 -16.66 49.83 22.72
N VAL A 319 -16.40 48.80 23.53
CA VAL A 319 -16.50 48.86 25.00
C VAL A 319 -15.45 49.83 25.56
N VAL A 320 -14.20 49.74 25.11
CA VAL A 320 -13.12 50.65 25.53
C VAL A 320 -13.45 52.11 25.18
N ILE A 321 -13.97 52.38 23.97
CA ILE A 321 -14.35 53.73 23.55
C ILE A 321 -15.50 54.26 24.41
N LYS A 322 -16.54 53.46 24.67
CA LYS A 322 -17.65 53.85 25.56
C LYS A 322 -17.17 54.11 26.99
N TYR A 323 -16.27 53.28 27.49
CA TYR A 323 -15.70 53.43 28.83
C TYR A 323 -14.90 54.73 28.94
N LYS A 324 -13.99 55.00 27.99
CA LYS A 324 -13.23 56.27 27.96
C LYS A 324 -14.12 57.50 27.80
N ARG A 325 -15.18 57.44 26.97
CA ARG A 325 -16.15 58.55 26.85
C ARG A 325 -16.90 58.82 28.15
N ARG A 326 -17.23 57.78 28.92
CA ARG A 326 -17.84 57.95 30.24
C ARG A 326 -16.85 58.59 31.21
N GLN A 327 -15.61 58.10 31.26
CA GLN A 327 -14.58 58.64 32.13
C GLN A 327 -14.31 60.13 31.87
N ALA A 328 -14.25 60.55 30.60
CA ALA A 328 -14.05 61.96 30.22
C ALA A 328 -15.22 62.89 30.64
N ARG A 329 -16.45 62.38 30.72
CA ARG A 329 -17.59 63.17 31.23
C ARG A 329 -17.52 63.34 32.75
N TYR A 330 -17.02 62.34 33.47
CA TYR A 330 -16.87 62.44 34.92
C TYR A 330 -15.71 63.37 35.30
N SER A 331 -14.59 63.36 34.56
CA SER A 331 -13.46 64.26 34.85
C SER A 331 -13.77 65.75 34.64
N GLN A 332 -14.71 66.11 33.77
CA GLN A 332 -15.14 67.51 33.62
C GLN A 332 -16.03 68.01 34.77
N HIS A 333 -16.79 67.12 35.42
CA HIS A 333 -17.59 67.51 36.59
C HIS A 333 -16.73 67.71 37.85
N GLU A 334 -15.57 67.07 37.93
CA GLU A 334 -14.64 67.23 39.04
C GLU A 334 -13.92 68.59 39.01
N LEU A 335 -13.60 69.10 37.81
CA LEU A 335 -13.02 70.44 37.62
C LEU A 335 -14.00 71.59 37.92
N LEU A 336 -15.29 71.42 37.62
CA LEU A 336 -16.30 72.44 37.96
C LEU A 336 -16.58 72.49 39.47
N ARG A 337 -16.41 71.38 40.18
CA ARG A 337 -16.62 71.34 41.63
C ARG A 337 -15.47 72.00 42.42
N GLN A 338 -14.24 71.96 41.90
CA GLN A 338 -13.11 72.67 42.51
C GLN A 338 -13.16 74.19 42.29
N GLN A 339 -13.84 74.67 41.24
CA GLN A 339 -13.92 76.11 40.95
C GLN A 339 -15.00 76.83 41.77
N GLU A 340 -15.99 76.11 42.34
CA GLU A 340 -16.99 76.68 43.27
C GLU A 340 -16.49 76.81 44.71
N GLU A 341 -15.37 76.16 45.10
CA GLU A 341 -14.80 76.27 46.46
C GLU A 341 -13.80 77.42 46.64
N ASP A 342 -13.36 78.09 45.56
CA ASP A 342 -12.35 79.17 45.61
C ASP A 342 -12.92 80.60 45.45
N ASP A 343 -14.24 80.76 45.21
CA ASP A 343 -14.90 82.08 45.04
C ASP A 343 -15.68 82.50 46.31
N ASP A 344 -15.06 82.41 47.49
CA ASP A 344 -15.60 83.00 48.73
C ASP A 344 -15.03 84.44 48.89
N PRO A 345 -15.85 85.51 48.77
CA PRO A 345 -15.36 86.87 48.90
C PRO A 345 -15.02 87.18 50.36
N GLU A 346 -13.75 87.45 50.65
CA GLU A 346 -13.30 88.05 51.91
C GLU A 346 -14.07 89.35 52.17
N VAL A 347 -14.90 89.33 53.21
CA VAL A 347 -15.61 90.49 53.75
C VAL A 347 -14.62 91.32 54.59
N VAL A 348 -14.37 92.56 54.16
CA VAL A 348 -13.76 93.63 54.98
C VAL A 348 -14.77 94.76 55.15
#